data_AF-A0A915MZT1-F1
#
_entry.id   AF-A0A915MZT1-F1
#
_cell.length_a   1.000
_cell.length_b   1.000
_cell.length_c   1.000
_cell.angle_alpha   90.00
_cell.angle_beta   90.00
_cell.angle_gamma   90.00
#
_symmetry.space_group_name_H-M   'P 1'
#
loop_
_entity.id
_entity.type
_entity.pdbx_description
1 polymer ?
#
loop_
_entity_poly.entity_id
_entity_poly.type
_entity_poly.pdbx_seq_one_letter_code
_entity_poly.pdbx_strand_id
1 'polypeptide(L)'
;MAPSSSKRSKSSSKSKHNALSSASLRNFFKLEDELSKHLDTDKVCDDVRKLLAEIRSNLNSNQDKHPTHSKSSHERSSALILAVKLRNMNRLFTFRNKQANTKLAEVRQKVEDHYLSLQNVSSEIAHMKKNIETCLDFRADIYDIDLVNFEELSSNSKEMTDNHDKEEKLDDHQLFLQRLNNELNERKGLLSNLNELEGRKSALLSDIKGKEQRLSQIGPKIVSIKKMAEPLLDLLGSFSNAKTTCEPLFARRENFRKFIPQPTLQNELNPLLTPPSTVVKKFATMVILVDFPNGGKEKAGTYVLLTHRAAKMKKHANEISVPGGENFINILGSFGAVESCESLEEAALREVEEEIGLRGEYLKVWGELPPILFRNSSGVTTPFVSSLTDCNTSTSLCSKLVLQEDEVQGVFLVSLSELFDQRRFTSFRMKAPLRDGLPFFYKLPVFVVENVIPLIPSSTEERAPNRRVIWGITAITLNEALNCIFPQ
;
A
#
# COMPACT_ATOMS: atom_id res chain seq x y z
N MET A 1 -74.99 -54.13 -18.63
CA MET A 1 -76.10 -54.61 -19.47
C MET A 1 -75.64 -54.63 -20.91
N ALA A 2 -75.34 -55.83 -21.42
CA ALA A 2 -75.30 -56.08 -22.86
C ALA A 2 -76.75 -56.30 -23.34
N PRO A 3 -77.01 -56.13 -24.63
CA PRO A 3 -77.73 -57.19 -25.33
C PRO A 3 -77.05 -57.62 -26.62
N SER A 4 -77.13 -58.92 -26.83
CA SER A 4 -76.63 -59.73 -27.92
C SER A 4 -77.64 -59.89 -29.07
N SER A 5 -77.07 -60.09 -30.27
CA SER A 5 -77.49 -60.98 -31.36
C SER A 5 -78.82 -60.75 -32.13
N SER A 6 -78.71 -60.34 -33.41
CA SER A 6 -78.56 -61.27 -34.57
C SER A 6 -79.06 -60.63 -35.87
N LYS A 7 -78.28 -60.72 -36.95
CA LYS A 7 -78.65 -61.42 -38.21
C LYS A 7 -77.77 -61.02 -39.40
N ARG A 8 -77.45 -62.08 -40.16
CA ARG A 8 -77.08 -62.13 -41.59
C ARG A 8 -75.67 -61.72 -42.00
N SER A 9 -74.83 -62.76 -41.98
CA SER A 9 -73.84 -63.06 -42.99
C SER A 9 -74.35 -62.83 -44.43
N LYS A 10 -73.68 -61.95 -45.19
CA LYS A 10 -73.59 -62.00 -46.65
C LYS A 10 -72.34 -61.25 -47.14
N SER A 11 -71.63 -61.89 -48.07
CA SER A 11 -70.45 -61.43 -48.86
C SER A 11 -69.04 -61.48 -48.21
N SER A 12 -68.48 -62.69 -48.14
CA SER A 12 -67.05 -62.94 -47.87
C SER A 12 -66.14 -62.84 -49.11
N SER A 13 -66.58 -62.23 -50.22
CA SER A 13 -65.80 -62.16 -51.47
C SER A 13 -65.10 -60.82 -51.75
N LYS A 14 -65.46 -59.71 -51.08
CA LYS A 14 -64.84 -58.38 -51.32
C LYS A 14 -63.56 -58.13 -50.51
N SER A 15 -63.38 -58.77 -49.35
CA SER A 15 -62.21 -58.54 -48.48
C SER A 15 -60.92 -59.19 -49.00
N LYS A 16 -61.01 -60.32 -49.71
CA LYS A 16 -59.81 -61.04 -50.21
C LYS A 16 -59.16 -60.33 -51.41
N HIS A 17 -59.96 -59.73 -52.30
CA HIS A 17 -59.43 -58.97 -53.45
C HIS A 17 -58.69 -57.69 -53.02
N ASN A 18 -59.19 -56.96 -52.00
CA ASN A 18 -58.49 -55.78 -51.48
C ASN A 18 -57.22 -56.15 -50.69
N ALA A 19 -57.22 -57.29 -49.98
CA ALA A 19 -56.03 -57.78 -49.28
C ALA A 19 -54.94 -58.24 -50.27
N LEU A 20 -55.28 -58.98 -51.34
CA LEU A 20 -54.31 -59.37 -52.38
C LEU A 20 -53.81 -58.17 -53.20
N SER A 21 -54.69 -57.21 -53.53
CA SER A 21 -54.29 -55.98 -54.22
C SER A 21 -53.38 -55.10 -53.36
N SER A 22 -53.67 -54.96 -52.06
CA SER A 22 -52.83 -54.19 -51.13
C SER A 22 -51.49 -54.89 -50.80
N ALA A 23 -51.46 -56.22 -50.74
CA ALA A 23 -50.23 -57.00 -50.61
C ALA A 23 -49.38 -56.91 -51.90
N SER A 24 -50.02 -56.96 -53.07
CA SER A 24 -49.37 -56.74 -54.38
C SER A 24 -48.80 -55.33 -54.50
N LEU A 25 -49.52 -54.30 -54.05
CA LEU A 25 -49.05 -52.91 -54.01
C LEU A 25 -47.89 -52.72 -53.03
N ARG A 26 -47.97 -53.25 -51.81
CA ARG A 26 -46.85 -53.20 -50.85
C ARG A 26 -45.62 -53.92 -51.39
N ASN A 27 -45.80 -55.07 -52.04
CA ASN A 27 -44.69 -55.80 -52.64
C ASN A 27 -44.10 -55.05 -53.84
N PHE A 28 -44.94 -54.37 -54.65
CA PHE A 28 -44.49 -53.49 -55.71
C PHE A 28 -43.64 -52.32 -55.18
N PHE A 29 -44.12 -51.62 -54.15
CA PHE A 29 -43.36 -50.53 -53.53
C PHE A 29 -42.08 -51.01 -52.83
N LYS A 30 -42.09 -52.21 -52.22
CA LYS A 30 -40.86 -52.82 -51.66
C LYS A 30 -39.82 -53.14 -52.75
N LEU A 31 -40.26 -53.68 -53.88
CA LEU A 31 -39.39 -53.92 -55.02
C LEU A 31 -38.87 -52.59 -55.59
N GLU A 32 -39.70 -51.56 -55.64
CA GLU A 32 -39.31 -50.21 -56.06
C GLU A 32 -38.27 -49.58 -55.10
N ASP A 33 -38.44 -49.78 -53.79
CA ASP A 33 -37.50 -49.37 -52.75
C ASP A 33 -36.16 -50.11 -52.87
N GLU A 34 -36.18 -51.41 -53.18
CA GLU A 34 -34.96 -52.20 -53.43
C GLU A 34 -34.25 -51.77 -54.70
N LEU A 35 -34.98 -51.55 -55.80
CA LEU A 35 -34.42 -51.05 -57.06
C LEU A 35 -33.78 -49.66 -56.87
N SER A 36 -34.41 -48.79 -56.10
CA SER A 36 -33.90 -47.45 -55.75
C SER A 36 -32.57 -47.50 -54.96
N LYS A 37 -32.42 -48.46 -54.04
CA LYS A 37 -31.18 -48.63 -53.25
C LYS A 37 -29.99 -49.06 -54.11
N HIS A 38 -30.20 -49.90 -55.11
CA HIS A 38 -29.16 -50.41 -56.00
C HIS A 38 -28.90 -49.55 -57.25
N LEU A 39 -29.59 -48.42 -57.38
CA LEU A 39 -29.44 -47.51 -58.53
C LEU A 39 -28.16 -46.66 -58.40
N ASP A 40 -27.10 -47.02 -59.13
CA ASP A 40 -25.89 -46.21 -59.21
C ASP A 40 -26.16 -44.90 -59.97
N THR A 41 -25.80 -43.76 -59.38
CA THR A 41 -26.06 -42.44 -59.94
C THR A 41 -25.47 -42.27 -61.33
N ASP A 42 -24.28 -42.83 -61.55
CA ASP A 42 -23.55 -42.70 -62.82
C ASP A 42 -24.19 -43.57 -63.91
N LYS A 43 -24.60 -44.80 -63.57
CA LYS A 43 -25.29 -45.71 -64.49
C LYS A 43 -26.66 -45.16 -64.90
N VAL A 44 -27.38 -44.54 -63.97
CA VAL A 44 -28.66 -43.87 -64.25
C VAL A 44 -28.48 -42.69 -65.20
N CYS A 45 -27.44 -41.87 -64.99
CA CYS A 45 -27.12 -40.76 -65.89
C CYS A 45 -26.82 -41.29 -67.30
N ASP A 46 -26.06 -42.37 -67.42
CA ASP A 46 -25.73 -42.99 -68.71
C ASP A 46 -26.97 -43.60 -69.39
N ASP A 47 -27.84 -44.27 -68.65
CA ASP A 47 -29.07 -44.85 -69.18
C ASP A 47 -30.06 -43.77 -69.62
N VAL A 48 -30.17 -42.66 -68.87
CA VAL A 48 -30.98 -41.51 -69.27
C VAL A 48 -30.41 -40.87 -70.55
N ARG A 49 -29.09 -40.71 -70.66
CA ARG A 49 -28.44 -40.21 -71.89
C ARG A 49 -28.73 -41.10 -73.09
N LYS A 50 -28.64 -42.43 -72.93
CA LYS A 50 -28.97 -43.41 -73.99
C LYS A 50 -30.44 -43.32 -74.40
N LEU A 51 -31.36 -43.26 -73.45
CA LEU A 51 -32.80 -43.14 -73.72
C LEU A 51 -33.14 -41.82 -74.44
N LEU A 52 -32.53 -40.70 -74.04
CA LEU A 52 -32.73 -39.42 -74.72
C LEU A 52 -32.15 -39.43 -76.15
N ALA A 53 -31.02 -40.08 -76.37
CA ALA A 53 -30.45 -40.27 -77.72
C ALA A 53 -31.35 -41.15 -78.60
N GLU A 54 -31.92 -42.21 -78.05
CA GLU A 54 -32.86 -43.11 -78.73
C GLU A 54 -34.19 -42.40 -79.08
N ILE A 55 -34.75 -41.63 -78.14
CA ILE A 55 -35.92 -40.79 -78.38
C ILE A 55 -35.63 -39.76 -79.49
N ARG A 56 -34.46 -39.12 -79.45
CA ARG A 56 -34.05 -38.15 -80.48
C ARG A 56 -33.92 -38.79 -81.86
N SER A 57 -33.34 -39.99 -81.95
CA SER A 57 -33.23 -40.75 -83.19
C SER A 57 -34.61 -41.10 -83.78
N ASN A 58 -35.52 -41.61 -82.95
CA ASN A 58 -36.89 -41.99 -83.34
C ASN A 58 -37.77 -40.78 -83.73
N LEU A 59 -37.49 -39.60 -83.19
CA LEU A 59 -38.16 -38.35 -83.59
C LEU A 59 -37.60 -37.81 -84.92
N ASN A 60 -36.29 -37.91 -85.15
CA ASN A 60 -35.67 -37.46 -86.39
C ASN A 60 -36.05 -38.35 -87.59
N SER A 61 -36.19 -39.67 -87.41
CA SER A 61 -36.62 -40.60 -88.46
C SER A 61 -38.05 -40.34 -88.99
N ASN A 62 -38.86 -39.56 -88.26
CA ASN A 62 -40.20 -39.16 -88.64
C ASN A 62 -40.25 -37.93 -89.58
N GLN A 63 -39.15 -37.19 -89.77
CA GLN A 63 -39.17 -36.00 -90.64
C GLN A 63 -39.01 -36.30 -92.14
N ASP A 64 -38.45 -37.46 -92.52
CA ASP A 64 -38.01 -37.73 -93.92
C ASP A 64 -38.88 -38.73 -94.71
N LYS A 65 -40.01 -39.24 -94.20
CA LYS A 65 -40.83 -40.26 -94.90
C LYS A 65 -42.33 -39.92 -94.93
N HIS A 66 -42.93 -39.94 -96.13
CA HIS A 66 -44.39 -39.85 -96.33
C HIS A 66 -45.14 -40.91 -95.48
N PRO A 67 -46.32 -40.57 -94.91
CA PRO A 67 -46.95 -41.37 -93.85
C PRO A 67 -47.55 -42.67 -94.38
N THR A 68 -46.96 -43.81 -94.02
CA THR A 68 -47.70 -45.08 -93.92
C THR A 68 -48.25 -45.17 -92.49
N HIS A 69 -49.58 -45.16 -92.34
CA HIS A 69 -50.27 -45.07 -91.04
C HIS A 69 -49.85 -46.13 -90.02
N SER A 70 -49.41 -47.32 -90.46
CA SER A 70 -49.01 -48.42 -89.57
C SER A 70 -47.62 -48.23 -88.95
N LYS A 71 -46.61 -47.80 -89.70
CA LYS A 71 -45.23 -47.61 -89.19
C LYS A 71 -45.11 -46.41 -88.25
N SER A 72 -45.78 -45.31 -88.57
CA SER A 72 -45.84 -44.12 -87.71
C SER A 72 -46.50 -44.41 -86.35
N SER A 73 -47.52 -45.29 -86.31
CA SER A 73 -48.17 -45.68 -85.05
C SER A 73 -47.27 -46.52 -84.15
N HIS A 74 -46.50 -47.46 -84.71
CA HIS A 74 -45.54 -48.27 -83.95
C HIS A 74 -44.37 -47.44 -83.42
N GLU A 75 -43.82 -46.53 -84.22
CA GLU A 75 -42.71 -45.66 -83.81
C GLU A 75 -43.15 -44.64 -82.74
N ARG A 76 -44.36 -44.08 -82.84
CA ARG A 76 -44.97 -43.26 -81.78
C ARG A 76 -45.23 -44.05 -80.50
N SER A 77 -45.70 -45.30 -80.62
CA SER A 77 -45.87 -46.19 -79.47
C SER A 77 -44.53 -46.51 -78.79
N SER A 78 -43.47 -46.69 -79.57
CA SER A 78 -42.10 -46.89 -79.07
C SER A 78 -41.57 -45.66 -78.32
N ALA A 79 -41.76 -44.46 -78.88
CA ALA A 79 -41.37 -43.21 -78.22
C ALA A 79 -42.13 -42.97 -76.89
N LEU A 80 -43.41 -43.34 -76.83
CA LEU A 80 -44.21 -43.27 -75.59
C LEU A 80 -43.68 -44.25 -74.53
N ILE A 81 -43.29 -45.47 -74.91
CA ILE A 81 -42.69 -46.44 -73.99
C ILE A 81 -41.36 -45.92 -73.43
N LEU A 82 -40.52 -45.32 -74.27
CA LEU A 82 -39.25 -44.70 -73.84
C LEU A 82 -39.49 -43.51 -72.91
N ALA A 83 -40.50 -42.68 -73.17
CA ALA A 83 -40.88 -41.57 -72.29
C ALA A 83 -41.41 -42.05 -70.93
N VAL A 84 -42.18 -43.15 -70.91
CA VAL A 84 -42.64 -43.80 -69.67
C VAL A 84 -41.45 -44.35 -68.88
N LYS A 85 -40.48 -44.97 -69.56
CA LYS A 85 -39.24 -45.46 -68.94
C LYS A 85 -38.43 -44.31 -68.33
N LEU A 86 -38.28 -43.18 -69.03
CA LEU A 86 -37.61 -41.98 -68.50
C LEU A 86 -38.34 -41.41 -67.27
N ARG A 87 -39.68 -41.31 -67.33
CA ARG A 87 -40.49 -40.84 -66.19
C ARG A 87 -40.35 -41.76 -64.98
N ASN A 88 -40.29 -43.07 -65.21
CA ASN A 88 -40.06 -44.05 -64.15
C ASN A 88 -38.67 -43.87 -63.52
N MET A 89 -37.62 -43.71 -64.33
CA MET A 89 -36.26 -43.45 -63.82
C MET A 89 -36.17 -42.16 -63.00
N ASN A 90 -36.82 -41.08 -63.44
CA ASN A 90 -36.89 -39.83 -62.69
C ASN A 90 -37.61 -40.01 -61.33
N ARG A 91 -38.72 -40.76 -61.31
CA ARG A 91 -39.44 -41.09 -60.07
C ARG A 91 -38.55 -41.89 -59.10
N LEU A 92 -37.83 -42.90 -59.59
CA LEU A 92 -36.91 -43.70 -58.78
C LEU A 92 -35.77 -42.84 -58.21
N PHE A 93 -35.19 -41.95 -59.02
CA PHE A 93 -34.10 -41.07 -58.59
C PHE A 93 -34.55 -40.05 -57.54
N THR A 94 -35.69 -39.39 -57.75
CA THR A 94 -36.27 -38.45 -56.77
C THR A 94 -36.61 -39.14 -55.46
N PHE A 95 -37.13 -40.37 -55.53
CA PHE A 95 -37.39 -41.19 -54.35
C PHE A 95 -36.11 -41.57 -53.60
N ARG A 96 -35.07 -42.05 -54.31
CA ARG A 96 -33.74 -42.34 -53.73
C ARG A 96 -33.16 -41.12 -53.03
N ASN A 97 -33.19 -39.96 -53.68
CA ASN A 97 -32.66 -38.71 -53.14
C ASN A 97 -33.40 -38.31 -51.85
N LYS A 98 -34.74 -38.45 -51.84
CA LYS A 98 -35.53 -38.23 -50.63
C LYS A 98 -35.12 -39.18 -49.50
N GLN A 99 -34.94 -40.48 -49.78
CA GLN A 99 -34.50 -41.45 -48.79
C GLN A 99 -33.06 -41.20 -48.28
N ALA A 100 -32.16 -40.73 -49.16
CA ALA A 100 -30.81 -40.34 -48.76
C ALA A 100 -30.84 -39.10 -47.84
N ASN A 101 -31.65 -38.10 -48.17
CA ASN A 101 -31.83 -36.90 -47.36
C ASN A 101 -32.44 -37.21 -45.98
N THR A 102 -33.39 -38.16 -45.88
CA THR A 102 -33.94 -38.57 -44.58
C THR A 102 -32.87 -39.27 -43.73
N LYS A 103 -32.08 -40.17 -44.32
CA LYS A 103 -30.96 -40.82 -43.61
C LYS A 103 -29.90 -39.82 -43.16
N LEU A 104 -29.58 -38.84 -44.01
CA LEU A 104 -28.65 -37.76 -43.67
C LEU A 104 -29.19 -36.93 -42.50
N ALA A 105 -30.48 -36.58 -42.51
CA ALA A 105 -31.12 -35.85 -41.43
C ALA A 105 -31.09 -36.63 -40.10
N GLU A 106 -31.32 -37.95 -40.12
CA GLU A 106 -31.22 -38.82 -38.94
C GLU A 106 -29.80 -38.85 -38.36
N VAL A 107 -28.77 -38.97 -39.21
CA VAL A 107 -27.37 -38.93 -38.75
C VAL A 107 -27.01 -37.57 -38.22
N ARG A 108 -27.43 -36.50 -38.91
CA ARG A 108 -27.22 -35.12 -38.48
C ARG A 108 -27.84 -34.86 -37.10
N GLN A 109 -29.08 -35.31 -36.88
CA GLN A 109 -29.75 -35.17 -35.59
C GLN A 109 -28.95 -35.86 -34.47
N LYS A 110 -28.47 -37.08 -34.71
CA LYS A 110 -27.62 -37.78 -33.73
C LYS A 110 -26.35 -36.99 -33.42
N VAL A 111 -25.69 -36.41 -34.42
CA VAL A 111 -24.49 -35.60 -34.20
C VAL A 111 -24.81 -34.34 -33.40
N GLU A 112 -25.93 -33.68 -33.70
CA GLU A 112 -26.41 -32.50 -32.95
C GLU A 112 -26.71 -32.86 -31.47
N ASP A 113 -27.32 -34.01 -31.21
CA ASP A 113 -27.58 -34.51 -29.85
C ASP A 113 -26.28 -34.76 -29.08
N HIS A 114 -25.28 -35.40 -29.72
CA HIS A 114 -23.97 -35.63 -29.10
C HIS A 114 -23.20 -34.33 -28.88
N TYR A 115 -23.31 -33.37 -29.81
CA TYR A 115 -22.69 -32.05 -29.68
C TYR A 115 -23.28 -31.27 -28.51
N LEU A 116 -24.61 -31.33 -28.32
CA LEU A 116 -25.27 -30.73 -27.17
C LEU A 116 -24.80 -31.35 -25.86
N SER A 117 -24.67 -32.69 -25.81
CA SER A 117 -24.12 -33.38 -24.64
C SER A 117 -22.67 -32.95 -24.34
N LEU A 118 -21.84 -32.79 -25.38
CA LEU A 118 -20.46 -32.33 -25.22
C LEU A 118 -20.42 -30.90 -24.68
N GLN A 119 -21.26 -30.00 -25.20
CA GLN A 119 -21.35 -28.61 -24.76
C GLN A 119 -21.76 -28.50 -23.29
N ASN A 120 -22.70 -29.34 -22.84
CA ASN A 120 -23.14 -29.39 -21.45
C ASN A 120 -21.97 -29.80 -20.53
N VAL A 121 -21.26 -30.88 -20.86
CA VAL A 121 -20.11 -31.35 -20.07
C VAL A 121 -18.97 -30.33 -20.08
N SER A 122 -18.71 -29.68 -21.22
CA SER A 122 -17.69 -28.64 -21.32
C SER A 122 -17.99 -27.46 -20.40
N SER A 123 -19.26 -27.04 -20.35
CA SER A 123 -19.72 -25.96 -19.48
C SER A 123 -19.61 -26.36 -18.00
N GLU A 124 -19.93 -27.60 -17.66
CA GLU A 124 -19.78 -28.15 -16.31
C GLU A 124 -18.30 -28.17 -15.87
N ILE A 125 -17.40 -28.63 -16.74
CA ILE A 125 -15.95 -28.62 -16.47
C ILE A 125 -15.46 -27.19 -16.26
N ALA A 126 -15.90 -26.23 -17.09
CA ALA A 126 -15.53 -24.83 -16.95
C ALA A 126 -16.01 -24.25 -15.61
N HIS A 127 -17.25 -24.55 -15.21
CA HIS A 127 -17.79 -24.14 -13.92
C HIS A 127 -17.01 -24.76 -12.75
N MET A 128 -16.72 -26.06 -12.80
CA MET A 128 -15.92 -26.72 -11.77
C MET A 128 -14.52 -26.13 -11.67
N LYS A 129 -13.85 -25.87 -12.80
CA LYS A 129 -12.54 -25.20 -12.81
C LYS A 129 -12.57 -23.82 -12.15
N LYS A 130 -13.58 -23.01 -12.48
CA LYS A 130 -13.77 -21.69 -11.86
C LYS A 130 -14.01 -21.80 -10.36
N ASN A 131 -14.78 -22.79 -9.92
CA ASN A 131 -15.02 -23.03 -8.49
C ASN A 131 -13.73 -23.47 -7.79
N ILE A 132 -12.93 -24.34 -8.40
CA ILE A 132 -11.61 -24.73 -7.86
C ILE A 132 -10.71 -23.50 -7.74
N GLU A 133 -10.62 -22.66 -8.77
CA GLU A 133 -9.83 -21.43 -8.74
C GLU A 133 -10.31 -20.50 -7.61
N THR A 134 -11.63 -20.33 -7.46
CA THR A 134 -12.22 -19.54 -6.36
C THR A 134 -11.88 -20.13 -4.99
N CYS A 135 -11.87 -21.46 -4.85
CA CYS A 135 -11.48 -22.13 -3.60
C CYS A 135 -9.98 -22.03 -3.33
N LEU A 136 -9.13 -22.00 -4.36
CA LEU A 136 -7.69 -21.82 -4.24
C LEU A 136 -7.30 -20.36 -3.97
N ASP A 137 -8.11 -19.42 -4.44
CA ASP A 137 -7.99 -17.99 -4.13
C ASP A 137 -8.40 -17.66 -2.68
N PHE A 138 -8.84 -18.65 -1.91
CA PHE A 138 -9.07 -18.49 -0.48
C PHE A 138 -7.74 -18.24 0.25
N ARG A 139 -7.45 -16.97 0.49
CA ARG A 139 -6.41 -16.54 1.42
C ARG A 139 -7.02 -16.43 2.80
N ALA A 140 -6.62 -17.30 3.71
CA ALA A 140 -6.85 -17.07 5.13
C ALA A 140 -5.81 -16.05 5.63
N ASP A 141 -6.21 -15.11 6.47
CA ASP A 141 -5.34 -14.09 7.09
C ASP A 141 -4.26 -14.67 8.02
N ILE A 142 -4.13 -16.00 8.06
CA ILE A 142 -3.23 -16.76 8.94
C ILE A 142 -1.77 -16.64 8.46
N TYR A 143 -1.53 -16.29 7.19
CA TYR A 143 -0.19 -16.15 6.62
C TYR A 143 0.50 -14.81 6.93
N ASP A 144 -0.23 -13.82 7.45
CA ASP A 144 0.32 -12.51 7.82
C ASP A 144 0.80 -12.47 9.28
N ILE A 145 0.77 -13.61 9.98
CA ILE A 145 1.21 -13.72 11.38
C ILE A 145 2.66 -14.20 11.38
N ASP A 146 3.58 -13.35 11.85
CA ASP A 146 4.95 -13.74 12.13
C ASP A 146 4.95 -14.81 13.24
N LEU A 147 5.19 -16.06 12.85
CA LEU A 147 5.23 -17.20 13.77
C LEU A 147 6.66 -17.47 14.21
N VAL A 148 6.82 -17.82 15.48
CA VAL A 148 8.08 -18.28 16.08
C VAL A 148 8.70 -19.40 15.25
N ASN A 149 10.01 -19.30 14.99
CA ASN A 149 10.76 -20.29 14.22
C ASN A 149 10.72 -21.67 14.91
N PHE A 150 10.75 -22.75 14.13
CA PHE A 150 10.66 -24.13 14.65
C PHE A 150 11.72 -24.44 15.72
N GLU A 151 12.93 -23.89 15.56
CA GLU A 151 14.06 -24.09 16.46
C GLU A 151 13.83 -23.45 17.84
N GLU A 152 13.21 -22.26 17.88
CA GLU A 152 12.86 -21.56 19.11
C GLU A 152 11.73 -22.26 19.86
N LEU A 153 10.72 -22.77 19.13
CA LEU A 153 9.61 -23.50 19.72
C LEU A 153 10.04 -24.86 20.29
N SER A 154 10.94 -25.58 19.62
CA SER A 154 11.53 -26.81 20.16
C SER A 154 12.32 -26.53 21.43
N SER A 155 13.07 -25.43 21.47
CA SER A 155 13.86 -25.03 22.64
C SER A 155 12.98 -24.65 23.83
N ASN A 156 11.94 -23.83 23.62
CA ASN A 156 11.00 -23.43 24.69
C ASN A 156 10.13 -24.61 25.19
N SER A 157 9.78 -25.55 24.31
CA SER A 157 9.01 -26.75 24.70
C SER A 157 9.83 -27.76 25.51
N LYS A 158 11.13 -27.91 25.23
CA LYS A 158 12.03 -28.81 25.96
C LYS A 158 12.26 -28.38 27.40
N GLU A 159 12.12 -27.08 27.71
CA GLU A 159 12.20 -26.59 29.10
C GLU A 159 10.95 -26.93 29.93
N MET A 160 9.83 -27.32 29.30
CA MET A 160 8.55 -27.53 30.00
C MET A 160 8.10 -29.00 30.10
N THR A 161 8.64 -29.92 29.30
CA THR A 161 8.22 -31.34 29.34
C THR A 161 9.41 -32.29 29.35
N ASP A 162 9.86 -32.61 30.56
CA ASP A 162 10.74 -33.74 30.85
C ASP A 162 9.89 -35.02 30.86
N ASN A 163 9.40 -35.44 29.70
CA ASN A 163 8.79 -36.76 29.50
C ASN A 163 8.99 -37.19 28.05
N HIS A 164 9.81 -38.23 27.91
CA HIS A 164 9.95 -39.03 26.70
C HIS A 164 8.58 -39.39 26.11
N ASP A 165 8.35 -39.08 24.83
CA ASP A 165 7.73 -40.04 23.92
C ASP A 165 7.79 -39.56 22.46
N LYS A 166 8.48 -40.38 21.65
CA LYS A 166 8.30 -40.64 20.22
C LYS A 166 8.21 -39.41 19.29
N GLU A 167 9.31 -39.18 18.59
CA GLU A 167 9.35 -38.51 17.29
C GLU A 167 8.52 -39.30 16.25
N GLU A 168 7.20 -39.33 16.40
CA GLU A 168 6.33 -39.48 15.24
C GLU A 168 6.48 -38.18 14.45
N LYS A 169 6.86 -38.27 13.18
CA LYS A 169 6.86 -37.12 12.26
C LYS A 169 5.46 -36.52 12.27
N LEU A 170 5.25 -35.48 13.07
CA LEU A 170 4.00 -34.75 13.10
C LEU A 170 3.76 -34.19 11.69
N ASP A 171 2.52 -34.35 11.21
CA ASP A 171 2.05 -33.73 9.97
C ASP A 171 2.31 -32.21 10.00
N ASP A 172 2.73 -31.63 8.87
CA ASP A 172 3.15 -30.22 8.77
C ASP A 172 2.03 -29.27 9.25
N HIS A 173 0.76 -29.64 8.98
CA HIS A 173 -0.40 -28.91 9.47
C HIS A 173 -0.55 -28.99 11.00
N GLN A 174 -0.32 -30.17 11.59
CA GLN A 174 -0.40 -30.35 13.03
C GLN A 174 0.70 -29.57 13.76
N LEU A 175 1.90 -29.54 13.17
CA LEU A 175 2.99 -28.71 13.67
C LEU A 175 2.60 -27.22 13.61
N PHE A 176 2.01 -26.76 12.51
CA PHE A 176 1.55 -25.38 12.35
C PHE A 176 0.49 -24.98 13.40
N LEU A 177 -0.48 -25.86 13.69
CA LEU A 177 -1.47 -25.64 14.75
C LEU A 177 -0.84 -25.52 16.14
N GLN A 178 0.19 -26.32 16.43
CA GLN A 178 0.94 -26.20 17.68
C GLN A 178 1.66 -24.86 17.78
N ARG A 179 2.26 -24.36 16.68
CA ARG A 179 2.88 -23.03 16.66
C ARG A 179 1.86 -21.92 16.96
N LEU A 180 0.69 -21.98 16.30
CA LEU A 180 -0.38 -21.01 16.53
C LEU A 180 -0.89 -21.02 17.98
N ASN A 181 -1.04 -22.19 18.58
CA ASN A 181 -1.49 -22.30 19.98
C ASN A 181 -0.46 -21.75 20.95
N ASN A 182 0.84 -21.97 20.72
CA ASN A 182 1.90 -21.43 21.56
C ASN A 182 1.95 -19.89 21.46
N GLU A 183 1.95 -19.34 20.25
CA GLU A 183 1.90 -17.90 20.00
C GLU A 183 0.68 -17.26 20.69
N LEU A 184 -0.49 -17.90 20.59
CA LEU A 184 -1.71 -17.45 21.24
C LEU A 184 -1.56 -17.41 22.77
N ASN A 185 -0.94 -18.44 23.36
CA ASN A 185 -0.70 -18.50 24.80
C ASN A 185 0.30 -17.43 25.25
N GLU A 186 1.37 -17.21 24.49
CA GLU A 186 2.35 -16.15 24.75
C GLU A 186 1.71 -14.77 24.68
N ARG A 187 0.93 -14.48 23.64
CA ARG A 187 0.19 -13.22 23.51
C ARG A 187 -0.81 -13.02 24.64
N LYS A 188 -1.50 -14.06 25.09
CA LYS A 188 -2.36 -13.99 26.28
C LYS A 188 -1.56 -13.65 27.55
N GLY A 189 -0.37 -14.25 27.72
CA GLY A 189 0.54 -13.93 28.80
C GLY A 189 0.99 -12.47 28.78
N LEU A 190 1.42 -11.98 27.62
CA LEU A 190 1.82 -10.59 27.41
C LEU A 190 0.67 -9.60 27.68
N LEU A 191 -0.55 -9.92 27.23
CA LEU A 191 -1.73 -9.12 27.53
C LEU A 191 -2.05 -9.07 29.03
N SER A 192 -1.91 -10.18 29.74
CA SER A 192 -2.06 -10.20 31.20
C SER A 192 -1.03 -9.30 31.89
N ASN A 193 0.23 -9.38 31.48
CA ASN A 193 1.31 -8.54 32.01
C ASN A 193 1.07 -7.05 31.69
N LEU A 194 0.59 -6.74 30.48
CA LEU A 194 0.25 -5.38 30.08
C LEU A 194 -0.85 -4.82 30.98
N ASN A 195 -1.94 -5.57 31.20
CA ASN A 195 -3.03 -5.16 32.09
C ASN A 195 -2.55 -4.93 33.53
N GLU A 196 -1.64 -5.77 34.03
CA GLU A 196 -1.03 -5.57 35.34
C GLU A 196 -0.21 -4.27 35.41
N LEU A 197 0.63 -4.01 34.39
CA LEU A 197 1.43 -2.80 34.31
C LEU A 197 0.56 -1.54 34.15
N GLU A 198 -0.53 -1.60 33.39
CA GLU A 198 -1.51 -0.52 33.31
C GLU A 198 -2.19 -0.27 34.66
N GLY A 199 -2.53 -1.34 35.39
CA GLY A 199 -3.02 -1.25 36.76
C GLY A 199 -2.02 -0.52 37.67
N ARG A 200 -0.75 -0.92 37.66
CA ARG A 200 0.34 -0.27 38.43
C ARG A 200 0.53 1.19 38.02
N LYS A 201 0.50 1.50 36.72
CA LYS A 201 0.58 2.86 36.18
C LYS A 201 -0.57 3.72 36.71
N SER A 202 -1.80 3.23 36.70
CA SER A 202 -2.97 3.97 37.20
C SER A 202 -2.89 4.26 38.70
N ALA A 203 -2.39 3.30 39.49
CA ALA A 203 -2.15 3.49 40.93
C ALA A 203 -1.08 4.56 41.19
N LEU A 204 0.05 4.50 40.49
CA LEU A 204 1.12 5.49 40.61
C LEU A 204 0.66 6.89 40.18
N LEU A 205 -0.14 7.01 39.13
CA LEU A 205 -0.71 8.30 38.71
C LEU A 205 -1.64 8.89 39.77
N SER A 206 -2.46 8.07 40.42
CA SER A 206 -3.30 8.52 41.54
C SER A 206 -2.45 9.00 42.72
N ASP A 207 -1.37 8.28 43.05
CA ASP A 207 -0.44 8.67 44.11
C ASP A 207 0.28 9.97 43.82
N ILE A 208 0.75 10.16 42.58
CA ILE A 208 1.38 11.41 42.12
C ILE A 208 0.39 12.56 42.25
N LYS A 209 -0.84 12.41 41.74
CA LYS A 209 -1.89 13.43 41.86
C LYS A 209 -2.20 13.77 43.32
N GLY A 210 -2.23 12.77 44.20
CA GLY A 210 -2.40 12.98 45.64
C GLY A 210 -1.23 13.75 46.27
N LYS A 211 0.01 13.46 45.88
CA LYS A 211 1.21 14.20 46.32
C LYS A 211 1.23 15.63 45.78
N GLU A 212 0.86 15.84 44.52
CA GLU A 212 0.72 17.18 43.91
C GLU A 212 -0.31 18.02 44.66
N GLN A 213 -1.47 17.44 45.01
CA GLN A 213 -2.47 18.13 45.82
C GLN A 213 -1.93 18.51 47.20
N ARG A 214 -1.18 17.61 47.86
CA ARG A 214 -0.52 17.92 49.15
C ARG A 214 0.52 19.04 49.00
N LEU A 215 1.33 19.02 47.94
CA LEU A 215 2.31 20.07 47.65
C LEU A 215 1.61 21.41 47.38
N SER A 216 0.52 21.41 46.62
CA SER A 216 -0.32 22.58 46.36
C SER A 216 -0.90 23.15 47.66
N GLN A 217 -1.26 22.32 48.64
CA GLN A 217 -1.71 22.76 49.97
C GLN A 217 -0.58 23.27 50.87
N ILE A 218 0.66 22.81 50.67
CA ILE A 218 1.83 23.27 51.43
C ILE A 218 2.27 24.67 50.96
N GLY A 219 2.21 24.96 49.66
CA GLY A 219 2.51 26.28 49.09
C GLY A 219 1.92 27.48 49.86
N PRO A 220 0.59 27.57 50.07
CA PRO A 220 -0.03 28.66 50.81
C PRO A 220 0.35 28.68 52.29
N LYS A 221 0.62 27.52 52.92
CA LYS A 221 1.13 27.47 54.30
C LYS A 221 2.51 28.10 54.39
N ILE A 222 3.41 27.83 53.44
CA ILE A 222 4.74 28.45 53.36
C ILE A 222 4.61 29.96 53.13
N VAL A 223 3.70 30.40 52.24
CA VAL A 223 3.43 31.84 52.02
C VAL A 223 2.91 32.50 53.30
N SER A 224 2.03 31.83 54.05
CA SER A 224 1.56 32.33 55.34
C SER A 224 2.69 32.43 56.36
N ILE A 225 3.59 31.43 56.42
CA ILE A 225 4.76 31.46 57.29
C ILE A 225 5.72 32.58 56.88
N LYS A 226 5.96 32.76 55.57
CA LYS A 226 6.74 33.89 55.03
C LYS A 226 6.15 35.23 55.49
N LYS A 227 4.83 35.42 55.38
CA LYS A 227 4.15 36.64 55.82
C LYS A 227 4.23 36.86 57.32
N MET A 228 4.21 35.78 58.12
CA MET A 228 4.43 35.86 59.57
C MET A 228 5.90 36.18 59.91
N ALA A 229 6.84 35.72 59.09
CA ALA A 229 8.26 35.94 59.27
C ALA A 229 8.77 37.27 58.69
N GLU A 230 8.03 37.90 57.75
CA GLU A 230 8.35 39.21 57.14
C GLU A 230 8.72 40.30 58.16
N PRO A 231 7.94 40.57 59.23
CA PRO A 231 8.31 41.60 60.21
C PRO A 231 9.59 41.26 61.01
N LEU A 232 9.91 39.97 61.18
CA LEU A 232 11.17 39.52 61.78
C LEU A 232 12.34 39.61 60.79
N LEU A 233 12.10 39.34 59.51
CA LEU A 233 13.08 39.47 58.43
C LEU A 233 13.46 40.93 58.19
N ASP A 234 12.48 41.84 58.22
CA ASP A 234 12.69 43.28 58.11
C ASP A 234 13.50 43.83 59.29
N LEU A 235 13.33 43.25 60.49
CA LEU A 235 14.12 43.60 61.67
C LEU A 235 15.55 43.04 61.61
N LEU A 236 15.77 41.91 60.93
CA LEU A 236 17.09 41.28 60.78
C LEU A 236 17.90 41.76 59.57
N GLY A 237 17.30 42.49 58.62
CA GLY A 237 18.00 43.17 57.53
C GLY A 237 18.30 42.29 56.32
N SER A 238 17.72 42.70 55.18
CA SER A 238 18.28 42.56 53.83
C SER A 238 18.77 41.18 53.38
N PHE A 239 17.83 40.34 52.92
CA PHE A 239 18.11 39.43 51.80
C PHE A 239 17.14 39.77 50.67
N SER A 240 17.67 40.39 49.63
CA SER A 240 16.97 40.88 48.46
C SER A 240 16.17 39.78 47.75
N ASN A 241 14.84 39.87 47.78
CA ASN A 241 13.97 39.18 46.85
C ASN A 241 13.84 40.02 45.56
N ALA A 242 14.89 40.06 44.76
CA ALA A 242 14.70 40.35 43.34
C ALA A 242 14.09 39.08 42.73
N LYS A 243 12.88 39.18 42.16
CA LYS A 243 12.43 38.21 41.16
C LYS A 243 13.36 38.34 39.96
N THR A 244 14.46 37.60 39.99
CA THR A 244 15.41 37.51 38.89
C THR A 244 14.77 36.71 37.76
N THR A 245 14.29 37.42 36.73
CA THR A 245 14.33 36.91 35.34
C THR A 245 15.76 36.73 34.84
N CYS A 246 16.75 37.10 35.65
CA CYS A 246 18.17 36.86 35.45
C CYS A 246 18.66 35.72 36.36
N GLU A 247 18.25 34.48 36.10
CA GLU A 247 19.14 33.39 36.48
C GLU A 247 20.33 33.40 35.51
N PRO A 248 21.58 33.47 36.00
CA PRO A 248 22.75 33.47 35.14
C PRO A 248 22.78 32.17 34.31
N LEU A 249 23.28 32.23 33.06
CA LEU A 249 23.45 31.05 32.19
C LEU A 249 24.05 29.83 32.90
N PHE A 250 24.86 30.06 33.93
CA PHE A 250 25.43 29.02 34.77
C PHE A 250 24.36 28.12 35.43
N ALA A 251 23.29 28.68 35.98
CA ALA A 251 22.19 27.91 36.57
C ALA A 251 21.42 27.12 35.50
N ARG A 252 21.21 27.72 34.31
CA ARG A 252 20.56 27.06 33.17
C ARG A 252 21.40 25.93 32.58
N ARG A 253 22.73 26.07 32.57
CA ARG A 253 23.67 25.01 32.18
C ARG A 253 23.62 23.82 33.15
N GLU A 254 23.50 24.09 34.45
CA GLU A 254 23.30 23.00 35.42
C GLU A 254 21.97 22.28 35.22
N ASN A 255 20.89 23.01 34.90
CA ASN A 255 19.60 22.41 34.57
C ASN A 255 19.68 21.55 33.31
N PHE A 256 20.35 22.04 32.26
CA PHE A 256 20.59 21.30 31.02
C PHE A 256 21.34 19.98 31.26
N ARG A 257 22.31 19.95 32.18
CA ARG A 257 23.08 18.73 32.51
C ARG A 257 22.34 17.77 33.44
N LYS A 258 21.45 18.27 34.31
CA LYS A 258 20.64 17.44 35.22
C LYS A 258 19.46 16.80 34.51
N PHE A 259 18.94 17.43 33.46
CA PHE A 259 17.84 16.92 32.64
C PHE A 259 18.40 16.19 31.42
N ILE A 260 18.63 14.88 31.56
CA ILE A 260 18.93 14.03 30.40
C ILE A 260 17.68 14.03 29.51
N PRO A 261 17.78 14.47 28.25
CA PRO A 261 16.61 14.65 27.42
C PRO A 261 16.04 13.28 27.05
N GLN A 262 14.84 12.97 27.54
CA GLN A 262 13.98 12.04 26.83
C GLN A 262 13.45 12.78 25.60
N PRO A 263 13.49 12.18 24.39
CA PRO A 263 13.09 12.86 23.16
C PRO A 263 11.66 13.38 23.28
N THR A 264 11.49 14.71 23.35
CA THR A 264 10.21 15.34 23.71
C THR A 264 9.22 15.50 22.55
N LEU A 265 9.39 14.71 21.50
CA LEU A 265 8.38 14.46 20.46
C LEU A 265 8.31 12.96 20.17
N GLN A 266 8.01 12.17 21.20
CA GLN A 266 7.13 11.03 21.01
C GLN A 266 5.84 11.57 20.37
N ASN A 267 5.65 11.28 19.08
CA ASN A 267 4.28 11.18 18.58
C ASN A 267 3.56 10.25 19.55
N GLU A 268 2.36 10.60 19.99
CA GLU A 268 1.53 9.77 20.88
C GLU A 268 1.32 8.33 20.35
N LEU A 269 1.82 8.01 19.14
CA LEU A 269 1.77 6.71 18.50
C LEU A 269 3.05 6.24 17.79
N ASN A 270 4.24 6.84 17.97
CA ASN A 270 5.52 6.15 17.69
C ASN A 270 6.75 6.97 18.11
N PRO A 271 7.77 6.33 18.72
CA PRO A 271 9.11 6.90 18.77
C PRO A 271 9.61 7.03 17.33
N LEU A 272 10.31 8.11 16.99
CA LEU A 272 11.21 8.06 15.85
C LEU A 272 12.12 6.85 16.08
N LEU A 273 11.92 5.81 15.27
CA LEU A 273 12.52 4.50 15.45
C LEU A 273 14.02 4.65 15.68
N THR A 274 14.60 3.77 16.48
CA THR A 274 16.06 3.59 16.53
C THR A 274 16.62 3.62 15.10
N PRO A 275 17.69 4.38 14.83
CA PRO A 275 18.22 4.49 13.47
C PRO A 275 18.47 3.08 12.92
N PRO A 276 17.99 2.76 11.70
CA PRO A 276 18.25 1.45 11.12
C PRO A 276 19.76 1.21 11.09
N SER A 277 20.18 -0.03 11.29
CA SER A 277 21.57 -0.50 11.33
C SER A 277 22.38 -0.23 10.05
N THR A 278 21.79 0.40 9.05
CA THR A 278 22.38 0.83 7.79
C THR A 278 22.91 2.26 7.87
N VAL A 279 24.03 2.54 7.20
CA VAL A 279 24.73 3.83 7.18
C VAL A 279 23.79 4.99 6.81
N VAL A 280 23.35 5.74 7.82
CA VAL A 280 22.54 6.96 7.68
C VAL A 280 23.49 8.16 7.71
N LYS A 281 23.29 9.14 6.81
CA LYS A 281 24.07 10.40 6.83
C LYS A 281 23.91 11.09 8.19
N LYS A 282 25.02 11.47 8.81
CA LYS A 282 25.01 12.18 10.09
C LYS A 282 25.23 13.67 9.86
N PHE A 283 24.46 14.48 10.54
CA PHE A 283 24.55 15.94 10.51
C PHE A 283 24.74 16.45 11.92
N ALA A 284 25.48 17.54 12.08
CA ALA A 284 25.73 18.18 13.36
C ALA A 284 25.29 19.65 13.28
N THR A 285 24.50 20.11 14.25
CA THR A 285 23.97 21.48 14.27
C THR A 285 24.21 22.14 15.62
N MET A 286 24.26 23.46 15.67
CA MET A 286 24.59 24.22 16.89
C MET A 286 23.51 25.26 17.20
N VAL A 287 22.92 25.17 18.39
CA VAL A 287 22.07 26.21 18.99
C VAL A 287 22.95 27.12 19.83
N ILE A 288 23.20 28.33 19.34
CA ILE A 288 24.07 29.32 20.00
C ILE A 288 23.22 30.28 20.82
N LEU A 289 23.44 30.29 22.13
CA LEU A 289 22.81 31.19 23.09
C LEU A 289 23.71 32.41 23.34
N VAL A 290 23.11 33.60 23.23
CA VAL A 290 23.78 34.89 23.44
C VAL A 290 23.07 35.63 24.56
N ASP A 291 23.83 36.05 25.56
CA ASP A 291 23.31 36.76 26.72
C ASP A 291 23.66 38.25 26.66
N PHE A 292 22.65 39.09 26.84
CA PHE A 292 22.83 40.53 27.03
C PHE A 292 22.38 40.91 28.45
N PRO A 293 23.25 40.76 29.46
CA PRO A 293 22.87 40.92 30.87
C PRO A 293 22.53 42.36 31.25
N ASN A 294 23.20 43.33 30.63
CA ASN A 294 23.08 44.75 31.00
C ASN A 294 22.10 45.54 30.11
N GLY A 295 21.47 44.90 29.11
CA GLY A 295 20.49 45.52 28.21
C GLY A 295 20.97 46.83 27.55
N GLY A 296 21.63 46.74 26.39
CA GLY A 296 22.06 47.90 25.61
C GLY A 296 20.92 48.55 24.81
N LYS A 297 21.09 48.70 23.48
CA LYS A 297 19.96 48.96 22.55
C LYS A 297 18.92 47.82 22.53
N GLU A 298 19.20 46.75 23.24
CA GLU A 298 18.52 45.47 23.25
C GLU A 298 17.91 45.24 24.62
N LYS A 299 16.77 44.57 24.70
CA LYS A 299 16.20 44.20 25.99
C LYS A 299 17.14 43.23 26.70
N ALA A 300 17.33 43.39 28.01
CA ALA A 300 18.11 42.44 28.79
C ALA A 300 17.49 41.04 28.69
N GLY A 301 18.31 40.03 28.41
CA GLY A 301 17.83 38.66 28.23
C GLY A 301 18.77 37.78 27.42
N THR A 302 18.30 36.56 27.18
CA THR A 302 19.01 35.54 26.39
C THR A 302 18.36 35.40 25.04
N TYR A 303 19.19 35.28 24.02
CA TYR A 303 18.82 35.23 22.63
C TYR A 303 19.40 33.98 21.96
N VAL A 304 18.74 33.51 20.91
CA VAL A 304 19.23 32.44 20.04
C VAL A 304 19.68 33.04 18.72
N LEU A 305 20.87 32.66 18.25
CA LEU A 305 21.37 33.04 16.93
C LEU A 305 20.84 32.09 15.86
N LEU A 306 20.26 32.67 14.81
CA LEU A 306 19.71 31.96 13.66
C LEU A 306 20.26 32.51 12.35
N THR A 307 20.44 31.62 11.38
CA THR A 307 20.90 31.95 10.03
C THR A 307 19.73 31.94 9.05
N HIS A 308 19.79 32.84 8.07
CA HIS A 308 18.92 32.84 6.91
C HIS A 308 19.72 32.26 5.74
N ARG A 309 19.31 31.10 5.23
CA ARG A 309 20.04 30.38 4.17
C ARG A 309 19.98 31.14 2.85
N ALA A 310 21.08 31.15 2.11
CA ALA A 310 21.20 31.88 0.86
C ALA A 310 20.18 31.41 -0.19
N ALA A 311 19.59 32.35 -0.92
CA ALA A 311 18.60 32.06 -1.96
C ALA A 311 19.16 31.18 -3.10
N LYS A 312 20.48 31.17 -3.31
CA LYS A 312 21.19 30.41 -4.36
C LYS A 312 21.45 28.94 -4.00
N MET A 313 21.14 28.52 -2.78
CA MET A 313 21.34 27.13 -2.36
C MET A 313 20.44 26.14 -3.12
N LYS A 314 20.96 24.95 -3.43
CA LYS A 314 20.17 23.89 -4.12
C LYS A 314 19.09 23.27 -3.23
N LYS A 315 19.30 23.24 -1.92
CA LYS A 315 18.38 22.65 -0.92
C LYS A 315 18.12 23.68 0.17
N HIS A 316 16.87 23.75 0.65
CA HIS A 316 16.46 24.59 1.78
C HIS A 316 16.79 26.09 1.59
N ALA A 317 16.72 26.58 0.35
CA ALA A 317 16.97 28.00 0.06
C ALA A 317 15.92 28.90 0.74
N ASN A 318 16.38 30.03 1.30
CA ASN A 318 15.55 30.98 2.07
C ASN A 318 14.92 30.40 3.36
N GLU A 319 15.31 29.20 3.79
CA GLU A 319 14.87 28.69 5.09
C GLU A 319 15.67 29.32 6.24
N ILE A 320 15.08 29.34 7.43
CA ILE A 320 15.75 29.74 8.67
C ILE A 320 16.33 28.49 9.30
N SER A 321 17.62 28.50 9.58
CA SER A 321 18.34 27.37 10.16
C SER A 321 19.12 27.77 11.40
N VAL A 322 19.44 26.76 12.21
CA VAL A 322 20.58 26.82 13.12
C VAL A 322 21.83 26.45 12.31
N PRO A 323 23.00 27.06 12.58
CA PRO A 323 24.23 26.69 11.90
C PRO A 323 24.53 25.18 12.00
N GLY A 324 25.02 24.58 10.93
CA GLY A 324 25.43 23.18 10.92
C GLY A 324 25.34 22.49 9.57
N GLY A 325 25.97 21.33 9.47
CA GLY A 325 26.13 20.62 8.21
C GLY A 325 26.39 19.13 8.37
N GLU A 326 26.79 18.49 7.27
CA GLU A 326 27.01 17.04 7.19
C GLU A 326 28.32 16.70 7.91
N ASN A 327 28.29 15.77 8.87
CA ASN A 327 29.52 15.20 9.43
C ASN A 327 30.03 14.15 8.46
N PHE A 328 31.21 14.39 7.89
CA PHE A 328 31.92 13.45 7.05
C PHE A 328 32.66 12.41 7.91
N ILE A 329 31.94 11.39 8.38
CA ILE A 329 32.59 10.16 8.88
C ILE A 329 33.00 9.34 7.66
N ASN A 330 34.29 9.35 7.31
CA ASN A 330 34.85 8.40 6.34
C ASN A 330 34.79 6.98 6.93
N ILE A 331 33.72 6.24 6.62
CA ILE A 331 33.66 4.80 6.89
C ILE A 331 34.62 4.12 5.91
N LEU A 332 35.70 3.55 6.44
CA LEU A 332 36.68 2.67 5.77
C LEU A 332 36.92 2.97 4.28
N GLY A 333 37.94 3.77 3.97
CA GLY A 333 38.58 3.65 2.67
C GLY A 333 39.08 2.22 2.47
N SER A 334 38.85 1.65 1.28
CA SER A 334 39.43 0.36 0.84
C SER A 334 40.97 0.31 0.84
N PHE A 335 41.66 1.33 1.35
CA PHE A 335 43.11 1.41 1.44
C PHE A 335 43.54 2.14 2.71
N GLY A 336 43.47 1.46 3.86
CA GLY A 336 44.48 1.50 4.94
C GLY A 336 45.05 2.82 5.46
N ALA A 337 44.37 3.96 5.31
CA ALA A 337 44.79 5.24 5.89
C ALA A 337 43.70 5.75 6.84
N VAL A 338 44.02 5.81 8.13
CA VAL A 338 43.19 6.45 9.16
C VAL A 338 43.48 7.94 9.10
N GLU A 339 42.65 8.67 8.36
CA GLU A 339 42.53 10.13 8.53
C GLU A 339 41.44 10.41 9.56
N SER A 340 41.67 11.44 10.37
CA SER A 340 41.01 11.77 11.64
C SER A 340 39.47 11.68 11.59
N CYS A 341 38.89 10.85 12.46
CA CYS A 341 37.45 10.85 12.74
C CYS A 341 37.08 12.13 13.50
N GLU A 342 36.48 13.09 12.81
CA GLU A 342 35.91 14.29 13.43
C GLU A 342 34.69 13.89 14.29
N SER A 343 34.67 14.32 15.55
CA SER A 343 33.51 14.12 16.42
C SER A 343 32.31 14.94 15.95
N LEU A 344 31.09 14.58 16.37
CA LEU A 344 29.90 15.36 16.02
C LEU A 344 29.95 16.79 16.57
N GLU A 345 30.58 17.00 17.72
CA GLU A 345 30.78 18.32 18.31
C GLU A 345 31.75 19.17 17.48
N GLU A 346 32.89 18.60 17.09
CA GLU A 346 33.88 19.28 16.23
C GLU A 346 33.27 19.65 14.87
N ALA A 347 32.49 18.75 14.26
CA ALA A 347 31.78 19.04 13.02
C ALA A 347 30.81 20.21 13.18
N ALA A 348 30.06 20.29 14.29
CA ALA A 348 29.17 21.42 14.52
C ALA A 348 29.94 22.75 14.69
N LEU A 349 31.11 22.73 15.35
CA LEU A 349 31.97 23.90 15.51
C LEU A 349 32.60 24.34 14.19
N ARG A 350 33.07 23.39 13.38
CA ARG A 350 33.60 23.64 12.02
C ARG A 350 32.56 24.32 11.14
N GLU A 351 31.34 23.79 11.10
CA GLU A 351 30.23 24.35 10.31
C GLU A 351 29.82 25.74 10.78
N VAL A 352 29.85 26.01 12.09
CA VAL A 352 29.63 27.36 12.63
C VAL A 352 30.73 28.33 12.17
N GLU A 353 31.99 27.90 12.15
CA GLU A 353 33.09 28.73 11.65
C GLU A 353 33.00 28.95 10.13
N GLU A 354 32.61 27.95 9.35
CA GLU A 354 32.44 28.03 7.90
C GLU A 354 31.25 28.92 7.49
N GLU A 355 30.08 28.75 8.13
CA GLU A 355 28.87 29.49 7.77
C GLU A 355 28.88 30.96 8.24
N ILE A 356 29.31 31.20 9.48
CA ILE A 356 29.18 32.52 10.14
C ILE A 356 30.49 33.11 10.68
N GLY A 357 31.63 32.43 10.49
CA GLY A 357 32.95 32.94 10.86
C GLY A 357 33.24 32.91 12.36
N LEU A 358 32.39 32.27 13.15
CA LEU A 358 32.47 32.32 14.60
C LEU A 358 33.33 31.15 15.12
N ARG A 359 34.53 31.50 15.59
CA ARG A 359 35.49 30.51 16.13
C ARG A 359 34.98 29.79 17.37
N GLY A 360 35.32 28.51 17.47
CA GLY A 360 34.99 27.66 18.63
C GLY A 360 35.53 28.18 19.98
N GLU A 361 36.59 28.99 19.98
CA GLU A 361 37.13 29.63 21.19
C GLU A 361 36.12 30.54 21.92
N TYR A 362 35.18 31.12 21.17
CA TYR A 362 34.11 31.95 21.72
C TYR A 362 32.88 31.13 22.12
N LEU A 363 32.87 29.83 21.87
CA LEU A 363 31.71 28.97 22.09
C LEU A 363 32.00 27.99 23.22
N LYS A 364 31.19 28.09 24.27
CA LYS A 364 31.20 27.11 25.34
C LYS A 364 30.06 26.12 25.14
N VAL A 365 30.40 24.93 24.64
CA VAL A 365 29.42 23.85 24.43
C VAL A 365 28.91 23.32 25.78
N TRP A 366 27.59 23.18 25.90
CA TRP A 366 26.90 22.69 27.09
C TRP A 366 26.72 21.17 27.05
N GLY A 367 26.35 20.65 25.88
CA GLY A 367 26.17 19.23 25.58
C GLY A 367 25.30 19.01 24.34
N GLU A 368 25.05 17.74 24.03
CA GLU A 368 24.18 17.30 22.92
C GLU A 368 22.70 17.22 23.31
N LEU A 369 21.82 17.47 22.35
CA LEU A 369 20.39 17.23 22.39
C LEU A 369 20.07 15.89 21.72
N PRO A 370 18.86 15.31 21.93
CA PRO A 370 18.48 14.06 21.29
C PRO A 370 18.60 14.15 19.77
N PRO A 371 19.11 13.09 19.11
CA PRO A 371 19.20 13.05 17.66
C PRO A 371 17.82 13.12 17.01
N ILE A 372 17.68 13.96 15.99
CA ILE A 372 16.44 14.18 15.25
C ILE A 372 16.56 13.48 13.89
N LEU A 373 15.68 12.51 13.63
CA LEU A 373 15.62 11.84 12.32
C LEU A 373 14.92 12.71 11.28
N PHE A 374 15.43 12.65 10.05
CA PHE A 374 14.79 13.31 8.92
C PHE A 374 13.49 12.60 8.52
N ARG A 375 12.54 13.36 7.97
CA ARG A 375 11.21 12.87 7.57
C ARG A 375 11.25 11.65 6.64
N ASN A 376 12.27 11.54 5.80
CA ASN A 376 12.47 10.48 4.81
C ASN A 376 13.45 9.39 5.29
N SER A 377 13.83 9.39 6.57
CA SER A 377 14.82 8.48 7.15
C SER A 377 16.20 8.52 6.47
N SER A 378 16.51 9.55 5.66
CA SER A 378 17.77 9.61 4.90
C SER A 378 18.97 10.11 5.71
N GLY A 379 18.73 10.59 6.92
CA GLY A 379 19.73 11.28 7.73
C GLY A 379 19.26 11.45 9.18
N VAL A 380 20.23 11.72 10.05
CA VAL A 380 20.02 12.09 11.45
C VAL A 380 20.81 13.36 11.75
N THR A 381 20.19 14.34 12.39
CA THR A 381 20.86 15.53 12.91
C THR A 381 21.00 15.43 14.42
N THR A 382 22.22 15.60 14.93
CA THR A 382 22.49 15.78 16.36
C THR A 382 22.72 17.26 16.65
N PRO A 383 21.84 17.93 17.42
CA PRO A 383 22.05 19.31 17.81
C PRO A 383 22.89 19.43 19.07
N PHE A 384 23.73 20.45 19.15
CA PHE A 384 24.49 20.84 20.34
C PHE A 384 24.01 22.21 20.82
N VAL A 385 23.99 22.42 22.14
CA VAL A 385 23.72 23.74 22.71
C VAL A 385 25.03 24.36 23.16
N SER A 386 25.28 25.61 22.79
CA SER A 386 26.43 26.37 23.24
C SER A 386 26.03 27.75 23.74
N SER A 387 26.83 28.31 24.64
CA SER A 387 26.74 29.71 25.03
C SER A 387 27.94 30.49 24.52
N LEU A 388 27.69 31.67 23.99
CA LEU A 388 28.73 32.56 23.53
C LEU A 388 29.45 33.21 24.72
N THR A 389 30.78 33.17 24.72
CA THR A 389 31.65 33.82 25.69
C THR A 389 32.10 35.19 25.16
N ASP A 390 32.33 36.14 26.06
CA ASP A 390 32.96 37.45 25.75
C ASP A 390 32.22 38.32 24.73
N CYS A 391 30.92 38.51 24.92
CA CYS A 391 30.08 39.37 24.09
C CYS A 391 28.92 39.92 24.93
N ASN A 392 29.01 41.21 25.27
CA ASN A 392 28.02 41.87 26.11
C ASN A 392 27.04 42.76 25.31
N THR A 393 27.23 42.90 24.00
CA THR A 393 26.42 43.73 23.09
C THR A 393 26.37 43.13 21.68
N SER A 394 25.28 43.36 20.91
CA SER A 394 25.22 42.95 19.48
C SER A 394 26.35 43.51 18.64
N THR A 395 26.78 44.76 18.86
CA THR A 395 27.86 45.35 18.06
C THR A 395 29.16 44.54 18.16
N SER A 396 29.48 44.05 19.36
CA SER A 396 30.67 43.20 19.59
C SER A 396 30.52 41.81 18.97
N LEU A 397 29.28 41.33 18.79
CA LEU A 397 29.00 40.08 18.10
C LEU A 397 29.09 40.27 16.58
N CYS A 398 28.46 41.32 16.03
CA CYS A 398 28.53 41.66 14.61
C CYS A 398 29.98 41.77 14.11
N SER A 399 30.88 42.38 14.89
CA SER A 399 32.30 42.49 14.51
C SER A 399 33.05 41.17 14.44
N LYS A 400 32.52 40.10 15.07
CA LYS A 400 33.11 38.76 15.07
C LYS A 400 32.51 37.85 13.98
N LEU A 401 31.43 38.27 13.32
CA LEU A 401 30.75 37.46 12.31
C LEU A 401 31.33 37.74 10.92
N VAL A 402 31.64 36.68 10.19
CA VAL A 402 32.07 36.72 8.78
C VAL A 402 31.26 35.67 8.04
N LEU A 403 30.28 36.11 7.24
CA LEU A 403 29.36 35.20 6.57
C LEU A 403 29.98 34.58 5.34
N GLN A 404 29.74 33.29 5.15
CA GLN A 404 29.87 32.67 3.84
C GLN A 404 28.59 32.94 3.03
N GLU A 405 28.66 33.93 2.14
CA GLU A 405 27.56 34.35 1.27
C GLU A 405 27.00 33.23 0.37
N ASP A 406 27.79 32.19 0.08
CA ASP A 406 27.34 30.99 -0.65
C ASP A 406 26.25 30.18 0.08
N GLU A 407 26.26 30.22 1.41
CA GLU A 407 25.37 29.41 2.25
C GLU A 407 24.45 30.25 3.14
N VAL A 408 24.89 31.41 3.61
CA VAL A 408 24.15 32.28 4.53
C VAL A 408 24.02 33.69 3.95
N GLN A 409 22.78 34.17 3.87
CA GLN A 409 22.47 35.53 3.40
C GLN A 409 22.11 36.51 4.52
N GLY A 410 21.99 36.07 5.76
CA GLY A 410 21.73 36.95 6.89
C GLY A 410 21.75 36.22 8.22
N VAL A 411 22.01 36.97 9.29
CA VAL A 411 22.07 36.45 10.67
C VAL A 411 21.30 37.38 11.58
N PHE A 412 20.48 36.78 12.45
CA PHE A 412 19.64 37.53 13.37
C PHE A 412 19.49 36.79 14.71
N LEU A 413 19.13 37.55 15.74
CA LEU A 413 18.87 37.04 17.08
C LEU A 413 17.36 37.07 17.37
N VAL A 414 16.90 36.04 18.07
CA VAL A 414 15.54 35.96 18.59
C VAL A 414 15.59 35.75 20.11
N SER A 415 14.86 36.55 20.87
CA SER A 415 14.83 36.38 22.33
C SER A 415 14.15 35.06 22.72
N LEU A 416 14.62 34.42 23.79
CA LEU A 416 13.98 33.20 24.30
C LEU A 416 12.53 33.45 24.71
N SER A 417 12.22 34.63 25.27
CA SER A 417 10.84 35.01 25.63
C SER A 417 9.92 35.04 24.41
N GLU A 418 10.36 35.63 23.30
CA GLU A 418 9.60 35.63 22.04
C GLU A 418 9.38 34.20 21.51
N LEU A 419 10.39 33.33 21.60
CA LEU A 419 10.25 31.94 21.18
C LEU A 419 9.23 31.17 22.04
N PHE A 420 9.17 31.45 23.35
CA PHE A 420 8.15 30.87 24.22
C PHE A 420 6.75 31.36 23.88
N ASP A 421 6.58 32.67 23.74
CA ASP A 421 5.28 33.30 23.47
C ASP A 421 4.72 32.91 22.10
N GLN A 422 5.61 32.73 21.11
CA GLN A 422 5.24 32.41 19.72
C GLN A 422 5.28 30.91 19.39
N ARG A 423 5.46 30.02 20.39
CA ARG A 423 5.46 28.57 20.18
C ARG A 423 4.05 28.09 19.80
N ARG A 424 3.89 27.65 18.55
CA ARG A 424 2.64 27.05 18.05
C ARG A 424 2.91 25.63 17.55
N PHE A 425 1.86 24.85 17.37
CA PHE A 425 1.94 23.53 16.76
C PHE A 425 1.05 23.46 15.53
N THR A 426 1.61 22.98 14.42
CA THR A 426 0.85 22.62 13.22
C THR A 426 0.66 21.11 13.18
N SER A 427 -0.45 20.64 12.63
CA SER A 427 -0.74 19.22 12.48
C SER A 427 -0.77 18.82 11.01
N PHE A 428 -0.01 17.80 10.66
CA PHE A 428 -0.02 17.21 9.32
C PHE A 428 -0.79 15.90 9.35
N ARG A 429 -1.78 15.78 8.46
CA ARG A 429 -2.55 14.55 8.24
C ARG A 429 -2.20 13.97 6.88
N MET A 430 -1.71 12.74 6.84
CA MET A 430 -1.35 12.07 5.59
C MET A 430 -2.46 11.10 5.17
N LYS A 431 -2.65 10.94 3.85
CA LYS A 431 -3.70 10.07 3.27
C LYS A 431 -3.32 8.57 3.27
N ALA A 432 -2.03 8.24 3.42
CA ALA A 432 -1.51 6.88 3.46
C ALA A 432 -0.26 6.81 4.37
N PRO A 433 0.03 5.66 5.00
CA PRO A 433 1.26 5.46 5.78
C PRO A 433 2.49 5.51 4.87
N LEU A 434 3.58 6.15 5.34
CA LEU A 434 4.88 6.00 4.71
C LEU A 434 5.38 4.56 4.90
N ARG A 435 6.18 4.07 3.94
CA ARG A 435 7.09 2.93 4.19
C ARG A 435 7.84 3.23 5.49
N ASP A 436 7.80 2.31 6.46
CA ASP A 436 8.40 2.40 7.81
C ASP A 436 7.48 2.85 8.97
N GLY A 437 6.14 2.83 8.81
CA GLY A 437 5.23 2.82 9.96
C GLY A 437 5.05 4.16 10.71
N LEU A 438 5.36 5.30 10.07
CA LEU A 438 5.05 6.63 10.63
C LEU A 438 3.52 6.85 10.68
N PRO A 439 2.95 7.26 11.83
CA PRO A 439 1.50 7.35 12.02
C PRO A 439 0.84 8.42 11.12
N PHE A 440 -0.45 8.21 10.84
CA PHE A 440 -1.34 9.01 9.98
C PHE A 440 -1.42 10.52 10.30
N PHE A 441 -0.89 10.93 11.44
CA PHE A 441 -0.98 12.27 12.01
C PHE A 441 0.29 12.57 12.82
N TYR A 442 0.96 13.69 12.54
CA TYR A 442 2.04 14.18 13.39
C TYR A 442 1.92 15.70 13.60
N LYS A 443 2.31 16.15 14.81
CA LYS A 443 2.36 17.58 15.16
C LYS A 443 3.80 18.07 15.06
N LEU A 444 3.99 19.25 14.47
CA LEU A 444 5.29 19.92 14.40
C LEU A 444 5.22 21.29 15.09
N PRO A 445 6.24 21.68 15.86
CA PRO A 445 6.35 23.05 16.35
C PRO A 445 6.59 24.01 15.18
N VAL A 446 6.01 25.20 15.30
CA VAL A 446 6.22 26.33 14.39
C VAL A 446 6.32 27.59 15.24
N PHE A 447 7.36 28.37 15.00
CA PHE A 447 7.53 29.68 15.65
C PHE A 447 7.30 30.77 14.62
N VAL A 448 6.42 31.71 14.97
CA VAL A 448 6.13 32.87 14.13
C VAL A 448 6.64 34.09 14.88
N VAL A 449 7.86 34.52 14.56
CA VAL A 449 8.57 35.56 15.31
C VAL A 449 8.48 36.89 14.55
N GLU A 450 8.20 37.96 15.27
CA GLU A 450 8.10 39.31 14.69
C GLU A 450 9.17 40.24 15.26
N ASN A 451 9.60 39.98 16.50
CA ASN A 451 10.63 40.76 17.18
C ASN A 451 12.00 40.08 17.06
N VAL A 452 12.74 40.45 16.02
CA VAL A 452 14.11 39.95 15.77
C VAL A 452 15.13 41.09 15.78
N ILE A 453 16.34 40.80 16.21
CA ILE A 453 17.48 41.73 16.14
C ILE A 453 18.36 41.29 14.97
N PRO A 454 18.31 41.97 13.81
CA PRO A 454 19.21 41.64 12.70
C PRO A 454 20.65 42.02 13.07
N LEU A 455 21.56 41.06 12.99
CA LEU A 455 23.00 41.31 13.13
C LEU A 455 23.63 41.65 11.79
N ILE A 456 23.24 40.90 10.75
CA ILE A 456 23.59 41.16 9.36
C ILE A 456 22.31 41.01 8.53
N PRO A 457 21.80 42.12 7.95
CA PRO A 457 20.53 42.13 7.23
C PRO A 457 20.65 41.35 5.92
N SER A 458 19.60 40.59 5.59
CA SER A 458 19.51 39.90 4.30
C SER A 458 19.07 40.84 3.18
N SER A 459 19.58 40.63 1.95
CA SER A 459 19.29 41.48 0.77
C SER A 459 17.82 41.56 0.37
N THR A 460 16.96 40.73 0.98
CA THR A 460 15.50 40.70 0.80
C THR A 460 14.73 41.61 1.77
N GLU A 461 15.41 42.27 2.71
CA GLU A 461 14.80 43.05 3.81
C GLU A 461 14.23 44.41 3.41
N GLU A 462 14.48 44.94 2.19
CA GLU A 462 13.91 46.23 1.78
C GLU A 462 12.39 46.20 1.54
N ARG A 463 11.74 45.02 1.51
CA ARG A 463 10.30 44.90 1.19
C ARG A 463 9.51 43.80 1.91
N ALA A 464 10.14 42.98 2.75
CA ALA A 464 9.46 41.87 3.42
C ALA A 464 8.92 42.26 4.81
N PRO A 465 7.75 41.75 5.24
CA PRO A 465 7.27 41.97 6.59
C PRO A 465 8.25 41.38 7.62
N ASN A 466 8.45 42.05 8.77
CA ASN A 466 9.31 41.62 9.90
C ASN A 466 8.95 40.24 10.50
N ARG A 467 7.94 39.57 9.96
CA ARG A 467 7.44 38.28 10.39
C ARG A 467 8.24 37.15 9.75
N ARG A 468 8.94 36.39 10.57
CA ARG A 468 9.73 35.22 10.16
C ARG A 468 9.06 33.94 10.67
N VAL A 469 9.00 32.91 9.83
CA VAL A 469 8.40 31.62 10.19
C VAL A 469 9.49 30.57 10.29
N ILE A 470 9.68 30.03 11.49
CA ILE A 470 10.63 28.95 11.77
C ILE A 470 9.83 27.65 11.87
N TRP A 471 10.18 26.68 11.02
CA TRP A 471 9.46 25.41 10.89
C TRP A 471 10.44 24.27 10.54
N GLY A 472 9.95 23.04 10.45
CA GLY A 472 10.78 21.89 10.08
C GLY A 472 11.73 21.44 11.20
N ILE A 473 12.91 20.94 10.82
CA ILE A 473 13.91 20.40 11.76
C ILE A 473 14.38 21.49 12.73
N THR A 474 14.63 22.70 12.25
CA THR A 474 15.05 23.83 13.09
C THR A 474 14.04 24.14 14.19
N ALA A 475 12.74 24.09 13.90
CA ALA A 475 11.72 24.27 14.93
C ALA A 475 11.70 23.13 15.95
N ILE A 476 11.93 21.88 15.53
CA ILE A 476 12.07 20.75 16.46
C ILE A 476 13.30 20.95 17.35
N THR A 477 14.45 21.31 16.77
CA THR A 477 15.69 21.58 17.51
C THR A 477 15.48 22.67 18.56
N LEU A 478 14.85 23.79 18.19
CA LEU A 478 14.54 24.87 19.14
C LEU A 478 13.56 24.43 20.22
N ASN A 479 12.55 23.64 19.87
CA ASN A 479 11.57 23.09 20.81
C ASN A 479 12.24 22.21 21.87
N GLU A 480 13.13 21.30 21.45
CA GLU A 480 13.89 20.46 22.37
C GLU A 480 14.86 21.28 23.22
N ALA A 481 15.59 22.23 22.62
CA ALA A 481 16.47 23.13 23.35
C ALA A 481 15.73 23.91 24.44
N LEU A 482 14.56 24.48 24.13
CA LEU A 482 13.74 25.22 25.09
C LEU A 482 13.26 24.33 26.25
N ASN A 483 12.82 23.11 25.96
CA ASN A 483 12.38 22.15 26.98
C ASN A 483 13.54 21.76 27.91
N CYS A 484 14.77 21.63 27.39
CA CYS A 484 15.96 21.31 28.19
C CYS A 484 16.47 22.48 29.03
N ILE A 485 16.42 23.70 28.47
CA ILE A 485 16.89 24.92 29.16
C ILE A 485 15.91 25.33 30.27
N PHE A 486 14.60 25.15 30.03
CA PHE A 486 13.52 25.46 30.97
C PHE A 486 12.60 24.24 31.16
N PRO A 487 13.00 23.27 31.99
CA PRO A 487 12.12 22.17 32.36
C PRO A 487 10.88 22.75 33.08
N GLN A 488 9.69 22.36 32.63
CA GLN A 488 8.41 22.80 33.18
C GLN A 488 8.11 22.17 34.53
#